data_AF-A0A522USH7-F1
#
_entry.id   AF-A0A522USH7-F1
#
_cell.length_a   1.000
_cell.length_b   1.000
_cell.length_c   1.000
_cell.angle_alpha   90.00
_cell.angle_beta   90.00
_cell.angle_gamma   90.00
#
_symmetry.space_group_name_H-M   'P 1'
#
loop_
_entity.id
_entity.type
_entity.pdbx_description
1 polymer ?
#
loop_
_entity_poly.entity_id
_entity_poly.type
_entity_poly.pdbx_seq_one_letter_code
_entity_poly.pdbx_strand_id
1 'polypeptide(L)'
;MNEISLTSSMRQNLINLQGTANSLSQVQNRLASGKKVNTALDDPVNFFAAQTHMTRAADLSLRKDAMGEAIQTAKAADSAITAISSLLDQAKSIATSALSTTDTNSRASYATQFNTVMSQILTVAADASYKGTNFLKNATLSVKFNEDGSSALAMTGFQGDTLANLTLGIVGSNSTSTYSTGDIAIWSNSGTTTGIDNALAAINTATTNLRNQAKAIATN
;
A
#
# COMPACT_ATOMS: atom_id res chain seq x y z
N MET A 1 48.54 -36.31 63.07
CA MET A 1 47.64 -35.65 62.12
C MET A 1 47.61 -36.52 60.87
N ASN A 2 46.73 -37.51 60.84
CA ASN A 2 46.60 -38.38 59.67
C ASN A 2 45.98 -37.54 58.55
N GLU A 3 46.71 -37.34 57.47
CA GLU A 3 46.13 -36.84 56.23
C GLU A 3 45.02 -37.81 55.83
N ILE A 4 43.77 -37.33 55.85
CA ILE A 4 42.64 -38.02 55.25
C ILE A 4 42.86 -37.93 53.73
N SER A 5 43.80 -38.72 53.23
CA SER A 5 44.03 -38.91 51.81
C SER A 5 42.91 -39.79 51.30
N LEU A 6 42.03 -39.21 50.48
CA LEU A 6 40.99 -39.97 49.80
C LEU A 6 41.65 -41.15 49.06
N THR A 7 41.25 -42.38 49.42
CA THR A 7 41.68 -43.58 48.70
C THR A 7 41.36 -43.41 47.22
N SER A 8 42.15 -44.01 46.32
CA SER A 8 41.97 -43.81 44.87
C SER A 8 40.52 -44.08 44.42
N SER A 9 39.87 -45.10 45.01
CA SER A 9 38.47 -45.45 44.77
C SER A 9 37.47 -44.36 45.22
N MET A 10 37.72 -43.68 46.34
CA MET A 10 36.86 -42.57 46.80
C MET A 10 37.00 -41.33 45.91
N ARG A 11 38.20 -41.02 45.40
CA ARG A 11 38.39 -39.96 44.39
C ARG A 11 37.69 -40.30 43.08
N GLN A 12 37.77 -41.54 42.62
CA GLN A 12 37.08 -41.96 41.39
C GLN A 12 35.57 -41.80 41.50
N ASN A 13 34.98 -42.17 42.64
CA ASN A 13 33.56 -41.94 42.91
C ASN A 13 33.20 -40.46 42.96
N LEU A 14 34.04 -39.62 43.58
CA LEU A 14 33.82 -38.18 43.61
C LEU A 14 33.89 -37.55 42.21
N ILE A 15 34.83 -37.97 41.35
CA ILE A 15 34.92 -37.52 39.95
C ILE A 15 33.68 -37.93 39.16
N ASN A 16 33.18 -39.15 39.35
CA ASN A 16 31.95 -39.62 38.71
C ASN A 16 30.72 -38.81 39.15
N LEU A 17 30.62 -38.48 40.45
CA LEU A 17 29.54 -37.65 40.99
C LEU A 17 29.62 -36.21 40.48
N GLN A 18 30.82 -35.64 40.38
CA GLN A 18 31.05 -34.32 39.77
C GLN A 18 30.67 -34.31 38.29
N GLY A 19 31.03 -35.35 37.52
CA GLY A 19 30.62 -35.50 36.13
C GLY A 19 29.09 -35.60 35.98
N THR A 20 28.43 -36.32 36.88
CA THR A 20 26.96 -36.42 36.92
C THR A 20 26.31 -35.08 37.27
N ALA A 21 26.83 -34.36 38.27
CA ALA A 21 26.34 -33.04 38.65
C ALA A 21 26.48 -32.03 37.49
N ASN A 22 27.62 -32.02 36.80
CA ASN A 22 27.85 -31.16 35.63
C ASN A 22 26.89 -31.48 34.49
N SER A 23 26.65 -32.77 34.22
CA SER A 23 25.70 -33.23 33.20
C SER A 23 24.27 -32.83 33.55
N LEU A 24 23.88 -32.96 34.83
CA LEU A 24 22.58 -32.52 35.33
C LEU A 24 22.40 -31.00 35.16
N SER A 25 23.40 -30.19 35.51
CA SER A 25 23.36 -28.74 35.31
C SER A 25 23.23 -28.36 33.83
N GLN A 26 23.92 -29.06 32.92
CA GLN A 26 23.77 -28.84 31.48
C GLN A 26 22.36 -29.19 30.99
N VAL A 27 21.79 -30.33 31.42
CA VAL A 27 20.42 -30.71 31.06
C VAL A 27 19.40 -29.73 31.61
N GLN A 28 19.55 -29.27 32.86
CA GLN A 28 18.70 -28.24 33.46
C GLN A 28 18.75 -26.93 32.66
N ASN A 29 19.94 -26.47 32.26
CA ASN A 29 20.08 -25.28 31.41
C ASN A 29 19.41 -25.45 30.05
N ARG A 30 19.57 -26.62 29.41
CA ARG A 30 18.93 -26.94 28.12
C ARG A 30 17.40 -27.06 28.24
N LEU A 31 16.90 -27.58 29.36
CA LEU A 31 15.48 -27.69 29.63
C LEU A 31 14.85 -26.32 29.89
N ALA A 32 15.50 -25.47 30.70
CA ALA A 32 15.03 -24.13 31.02
C ALA A 32 15.00 -23.20 29.80
N SER A 33 15.99 -23.32 28.92
CA SER A 33 16.09 -22.53 27.68
C SER A 33 15.31 -23.11 26.50
N GLY A 34 14.98 -24.41 26.53
CA GLY A 34 14.48 -25.14 25.38
C GLY A 34 15.47 -25.30 24.22
N LYS A 35 16.73 -24.86 24.38
CA LYS A 35 17.75 -24.86 23.32
C LYS A 35 18.80 -25.94 23.60
N LYS A 36 19.24 -26.60 22.53
CA LYS A 36 20.36 -27.55 22.59
C LYS A 36 21.71 -26.84 22.81
N VAL A 37 21.87 -25.65 22.24
CA VAL A 37 23.09 -24.82 22.30
C VAL A 37 22.69 -23.46 22.84
N ASN A 38 23.19 -23.10 24.03
CA ASN A 38 22.83 -21.85 24.70
C ASN A 38 23.90 -20.78 24.62
N THR A 39 25.16 -21.20 24.56
CA THR A 39 26.32 -20.31 24.50
C THR A 39 27.26 -20.70 23.38
N ALA A 40 28.13 -19.77 22.98
CA ALA A 40 29.22 -20.07 22.06
C ALA A 40 30.22 -21.12 22.62
N LEU A 41 30.20 -21.36 23.93
CA LEU A 41 31.02 -22.37 24.59
C LEU A 41 30.45 -23.78 24.44
N ASP A 42 29.14 -23.92 24.25
CA ASP A 42 28.49 -25.23 24.09
C ASP A 42 28.78 -25.82 22.70
N ASP A 43 28.65 -25.00 21.66
CA ASP A 43 28.97 -25.35 20.27
C ASP A 43 29.08 -24.05 19.44
N PRO A 44 30.30 -23.56 19.15
CA PRO A 44 30.48 -22.28 18.48
C PRO A 44 29.89 -22.27 17.05
N VAL A 45 30.04 -23.37 16.31
CA VAL A 45 29.57 -23.44 14.92
C VAL A 45 28.05 -23.34 14.87
N ASN A 46 27.36 -24.13 15.69
CA ASN A 46 25.90 -24.11 15.73
C ASN A 46 25.35 -22.84 16.37
N PHE A 47 26.01 -22.28 17.39
CA PHE A 47 25.58 -21.05 18.04
C PHE A 47 25.60 -19.85 17.07
N PHE A 48 26.70 -19.63 16.34
CA PHE A 48 26.79 -18.51 15.41
C PHE A 48 25.95 -18.69 14.15
N ALA A 49 25.77 -19.93 13.68
CA ALA A 49 24.81 -20.24 12.61
C ALA A 49 23.37 -19.89 13.05
N ALA A 50 22.97 -20.32 14.25
CA ALA A 50 21.66 -19.99 14.81
C ALA A 50 21.48 -18.48 14.99
N GLN A 51 22.50 -17.77 15.49
CA GLN A 51 22.47 -16.31 15.63
C GLN A 51 22.25 -15.60 14.29
N THR A 52 22.94 -16.03 13.24
CA THR A 52 22.77 -15.48 11.88
C THR A 52 21.36 -15.70 11.36
N HIS A 53 20.80 -16.90 11.55
CA HIS A 53 19.42 -17.18 11.18
C HIS A 53 18.40 -16.38 11.98
N MET A 54 18.64 -16.12 13.26
CA MET A 54 17.77 -15.28 14.09
C MET A 54 17.78 -13.82 13.62
N THR A 55 18.95 -13.27 13.27
CA THR A 55 19.04 -11.94 12.67
C THR A 55 18.31 -11.89 11.33
N ARG A 56 18.48 -12.91 10.49
CA ARG A 56 17.76 -13.02 9.22
C ARG A 56 16.24 -13.08 9.41
N ALA A 57 15.76 -13.87 10.37
CA ALA A 57 14.33 -13.96 10.67
C ALA A 57 13.77 -12.61 11.16
N ALA A 58 14.54 -11.87 11.97
CA ALA A 58 14.15 -10.52 12.41
C ALA A 58 14.06 -9.53 11.23
N ASP A 59 15.02 -9.55 10.30
CA ASP A 59 14.97 -8.70 9.10
C ASP A 59 13.77 -9.06 8.20
N LEU A 60 13.51 -10.35 8.00
CA LEU A 60 12.32 -10.81 7.26
C LEU A 60 11.01 -10.40 7.94
N SER A 61 10.96 -10.35 9.28
CA SER A 61 9.78 -9.86 10.01
C SER A 61 9.53 -8.39 9.71
N LEU A 62 10.56 -7.55 9.75
CA LEU A 62 10.44 -6.12 9.43
C LEU A 62 9.99 -5.90 7.97
N ARG A 63 10.50 -6.74 7.05
CA ARG A 63 10.09 -6.69 5.63
C ARG A 63 8.65 -7.11 5.42
N LYS A 64 8.21 -8.14 6.13
CA LYS A 64 6.80 -8.56 6.13
C LYS A 64 5.89 -7.41 6.59
N ASP A 65 6.31 -6.65 7.61
CA ASP A 65 5.56 -5.49 8.07
C ASP A 65 5.52 -4.40 6.98
N ALA A 66 6.65 -4.10 6.33
CA ALA A 66 6.70 -3.16 5.20
C ALA A 66 5.82 -3.60 4.01
N MET A 67 5.76 -4.90 3.71
CA MET A 67 4.83 -5.45 2.71
C MET A 67 3.37 -5.23 3.13
N GLY A 68 3.07 -5.41 4.42
CA GLY A 68 1.75 -5.09 4.98
C GLY A 68 1.38 -3.62 4.79
N GLU A 69 2.32 -2.70 5.01
CA GLU A 69 2.11 -1.26 4.79
C GLU A 69 1.88 -0.93 3.31
N ALA A 70 2.59 -1.60 2.39
CA ALA A 70 2.39 -1.44 0.96
C ALA A 70 1.00 -1.91 0.51
N ILE A 71 0.52 -3.05 1.04
CA ILE A 71 -0.84 -3.54 0.81
C ILE A 71 -1.88 -2.52 1.28
N GLN A 72 -1.68 -1.92 2.46
CA GLN A 72 -2.60 -0.91 2.98
C GLN A 72 -2.60 0.37 2.12
N THR A 73 -1.45 0.76 1.59
CA THR A 73 -1.32 1.89 0.66
C THR A 73 -2.05 1.62 -0.66
N ALA A 74 -1.90 0.41 -1.21
CA ALA A 74 -2.61 -0.01 -2.41
C ALA A 74 -4.12 -0.07 -2.18
N LYS A 75 -4.57 -0.55 -1.01
CA LYS A 75 -5.99 -0.61 -0.64
C LYS A 75 -6.62 0.78 -0.51
N ALA A 76 -5.88 1.76 0.01
CA ALA A 76 -6.33 3.16 0.07
C ALA A 76 -6.55 3.72 -1.35
N ALA A 77 -5.61 3.46 -2.27
CA ALA A 77 -5.75 3.84 -3.67
C ALA A 77 -6.94 3.15 -4.36
N ASP A 78 -7.13 1.84 -4.15
CA ASP A 78 -8.25 1.07 -4.70
C ASP A 78 -9.61 1.58 -4.21
N SER A 79 -9.72 1.88 -2.91
CA SER A 79 -10.94 2.45 -2.32
C SER A 79 -11.26 3.83 -2.92
N ALA A 80 -10.23 4.68 -3.11
CA ALA A 80 -10.40 5.98 -3.73
C ALA A 80 -10.81 5.88 -5.20
N ILE A 81 -10.19 4.98 -5.97
CA ILE A 81 -10.56 4.73 -7.37
C ILE A 81 -12.01 4.26 -7.47
N THR A 82 -12.44 3.36 -6.60
CA THR A 82 -13.84 2.89 -6.55
C THR A 82 -14.80 4.05 -6.26
N ALA A 83 -14.48 4.90 -5.29
CA ALA A 83 -15.27 6.09 -4.98
C ALA A 83 -15.33 7.09 -6.15
N ILE A 84 -14.20 7.35 -6.81
CA ILE A 84 -14.13 8.20 -8.00
C ILE A 84 -14.97 7.60 -9.14
N SER A 85 -14.94 6.28 -9.35
CA SER A 85 -15.78 5.63 -10.36
C SER A 85 -17.27 5.84 -10.10
N SER A 86 -17.71 5.74 -8.84
CA SER A 86 -19.11 6.03 -8.46
C SER A 86 -19.47 7.50 -8.70
N LEU A 87 -18.58 8.43 -8.39
CA LEU A 87 -18.79 9.85 -8.68
C LEU A 87 -18.84 10.13 -10.19
N LEU A 88 -18.04 9.42 -11.00
CA LEU A 88 -18.11 9.51 -12.46
C LEU A 88 -19.45 9.01 -13.02
N ASP A 89 -20.00 7.93 -12.46
CA ASP A 89 -21.33 7.43 -12.84
C ASP A 89 -22.43 8.42 -12.46
N GLN A 90 -22.33 9.06 -11.29
CA GLN A 90 -23.24 10.14 -10.88
C GLN A 90 -23.14 11.34 -11.82
N ALA A 91 -21.93 11.77 -12.16
CA ALA A 91 -21.70 12.88 -13.10
C ALA A 91 -22.26 12.57 -14.50
N LYS A 92 -22.13 11.32 -14.96
CA LYS A 92 -22.72 10.85 -16.22
C LYS A 92 -24.24 10.94 -16.20
N SER A 93 -24.87 10.57 -15.09
CA SER A 93 -26.32 10.68 -14.90
C SER A 93 -26.79 12.13 -14.95
N ILE A 94 -26.07 13.04 -14.28
CA ILE A 94 -26.35 14.49 -14.30
C ILE A 94 -26.22 15.04 -15.72
N ALA A 95 -25.14 14.72 -16.44
CA ALA A 95 -24.94 15.15 -17.82
C ALA A 95 -26.02 14.61 -18.77
N THR A 96 -26.44 13.35 -18.60
CA THR A 96 -27.53 12.75 -19.39
C THR A 96 -28.87 13.44 -19.10
N SER A 97 -29.13 13.80 -17.84
CA SER A 97 -30.31 14.57 -17.45
C SER A 97 -30.31 15.96 -18.08
N ALA A 98 -29.17 16.64 -18.10
CA ALA A 98 -29.00 17.92 -18.78
C ALA A 98 -29.24 17.82 -20.30
N LEU A 99 -28.84 16.71 -20.92
CA LEU A 99 -29.06 16.45 -22.36
C LEU A 99 -30.56 16.32 -22.69
N SER A 100 -31.34 15.76 -21.75
CA SER A 100 -32.78 15.48 -21.95
C SER A 100 -33.69 16.71 -21.90
N THR A 101 -33.21 17.81 -21.33
CA THR A 101 -33.96 19.08 -21.24
C THR A 101 -33.45 20.09 -22.24
N THR A 102 -34.32 20.97 -22.76
CA THR A 102 -33.94 22.13 -23.58
C THR A 102 -34.00 23.44 -22.81
N ASP A 103 -34.49 23.43 -21.57
CA ASP A 103 -34.55 24.61 -20.72
C ASP A 103 -33.16 24.99 -20.22
N THR A 104 -32.73 26.21 -20.55
CA THR A 104 -31.39 26.72 -20.23
C THR A 104 -31.16 26.87 -18.74
N ASN A 105 -32.19 27.20 -17.96
CA ASN A 105 -32.09 27.34 -16.51
C ASN A 105 -31.88 25.96 -15.84
N SER A 106 -32.64 24.96 -16.27
CA SER A 106 -32.46 23.57 -15.84
C SER A 106 -31.07 23.05 -16.19
N ARG A 107 -30.59 23.28 -17.42
CA ARG A 107 -29.22 22.89 -17.82
C ARG A 107 -28.14 23.57 -16.98
N ALA A 108 -28.31 24.86 -16.67
CA ALA A 108 -27.39 25.59 -15.79
C ALA A 108 -27.37 24.99 -14.37
N SER A 109 -28.52 24.59 -13.84
CA SER A 109 -28.61 23.90 -12.53
C SER A 109 -27.88 22.54 -12.54
N TYR A 110 -28.10 21.73 -13.58
CA TYR A 110 -27.38 20.47 -13.73
C TYR A 110 -25.87 20.67 -13.90
N ALA A 111 -25.45 21.73 -14.59
CA ALA A 111 -24.04 22.07 -14.71
C ALA A 111 -23.44 22.34 -13.32
N THR A 112 -24.09 23.14 -12.48
CA THR A 112 -23.64 23.37 -11.10
C THR A 112 -23.48 22.06 -10.32
N GLN A 113 -24.47 21.16 -10.38
CA GLN A 113 -24.39 19.85 -9.72
C GLN A 113 -23.23 19.00 -10.25
N PHE A 114 -23.04 18.97 -11.57
CA PHE A 114 -21.94 18.27 -12.21
C PHE A 114 -20.59 18.78 -11.70
N ASN A 115 -20.42 20.10 -11.65
CA ASN A 115 -19.18 20.74 -11.19
C ASN A 115 -18.91 20.46 -9.70
N THR A 116 -19.95 20.36 -8.87
CA THR A 116 -19.81 19.89 -7.49
C THR A 116 -19.25 18.47 -7.43
N VAL A 117 -19.80 17.55 -8.24
CA VAL A 117 -19.30 16.16 -8.31
C VAL A 117 -17.85 16.11 -8.83
N MET A 118 -17.48 16.94 -9.81
CA MET A 118 -16.09 17.03 -10.28
C MET A 118 -15.15 17.51 -9.18
N SER A 119 -15.56 18.49 -8.37
CA SER A 119 -14.79 18.92 -7.22
C SER A 119 -14.64 17.81 -6.17
N GLN A 120 -15.69 17.04 -5.91
CA GLN A 120 -15.63 15.90 -4.99
C GLN A 120 -14.65 14.83 -5.47
N ILE A 121 -14.58 14.56 -6.78
CA ILE A 121 -13.57 13.65 -7.36
C ILE A 121 -12.15 14.09 -6.99
N LEU A 122 -11.85 15.39 -7.13
CA LEU A 122 -10.53 15.93 -6.76
C LEU A 122 -10.23 15.81 -5.27
N THR A 123 -11.23 16.05 -4.42
CA THR A 123 -11.09 15.88 -2.97
C THR A 123 -10.78 14.42 -2.62
N VAL A 124 -11.52 13.46 -3.19
CA VAL A 124 -11.26 12.03 -2.97
C VAL A 124 -9.87 11.64 -3.48
N ALA A 125 -9.46 12.12 -4.66
CA ALA A 125 -8.13 11.85 -5.19
C ALA A 125 -7.01 12.42 -4.31
N ALA A 126 -7.20 13.61 -3.73
CA ALA A 126 -6.26 14.23 -2.81
C ALA A 126 -6.14 13.48 -1.47
N ASP A 127 -7.27 12.98 -0.96
CA ASP A 127 -7.37 12.31 0.35
C ASP A 127 -6.97 10.82 0.31
N ALA A 128 -6.74 10.25 -0.87
CA ALA A 128 -6.37 8.84 -1.11
C ALA A 128 -4.97 8.44 -0.61
N SER A 129 -4.54 8.94 0.53
CA SER A 129 -3.22 8.73 1.11
C SER A 129 -3.21 7.71 2.24
N TYR A 130 -2.13 6.95 2.35
CA TYR A 130 -1.82 6.11 3.51
C TYR A 130 -0.42 6.47 4.01
N LYS A 131 -0.30 6.82 5.29
CA LYS A 131 0.95 7.27 5.93
C LYS A 131 1.72 8.33 5.09
N GLY A 132 0.99 9.22 4.40
CA GLY A 132 1.57 10.28 3.56
C GLY A 132 1.91 9.88 2.12
N THR A 133 1.75 8.61 1.73
CA THR A 133 1.92 8.15 0.33
C THR A 133 0.57 8.13 -0.38
N ASN A 134 0.45 8.78 -1.54
CA ASN A 134 -0.77 8.81 -2.34
C ASN A 134 -0.48 8.40 -3.80
N PHE A 135 -0.95 7.21 -4.19
CA PHE A 135 -0.75 6.70 -5.55
C PHE A 135 -1.58 7.41 -6.63
N LEU A 136 -2.59 8.20 -6.29
CA LEU A 136 -3.31 9.06 -7.23
C LEU A 136 -2.57 10.39 -7.45
N LYS A 137 -1.47 10.65 -6.72
CA LYS A 137 -0.60 11.82 -6.89
C LYS A 137 0.81 11.43 -7.38
N ASN A 138 0.90 10.38 -8.20
CA ASN A 138 2.16 9.89 -8.76
C ASN A 138 3.22 9.46 -7.73
N ALA A 139 2.79 9.10 -6.51
CA ALA A 139 3.73 8.59 -5.52
C ALA A 139 4.27 7.22 -5.92
N THR A 140 5.48 6.91 -5.47
CA THR A 140 6.14 5.63 -5.71
C THR A 140 6.53 4.99 -4.38
N LEU A 141 6.36 3.68 -4.25
CA LEU A 141 6.77 2.91 -3.08
C LEU A 141 7.58 1.69 -3.53
N SER A 142 8.78 1.51 -2.95
CA SER A 142 9.59 0.32 -3.20
C SER A 142 9.50 -0.63 -2.02
N VAL A 143 9.04 -1.85 -2.28
CA VAL A 143 8.90 -2.93 -1.30
C VAL A 143 10.02 -3.93 -1.55
N LYS A 144 10.88 -4.17 -0.56
CA LYS A 144 12.01 -5.11 -0.68
C LYS A 144 11.70 -6.42 0.01
N PHE A 145 11.87 -7.53 -0.70
CA PHE A 145 11.53 -8.87 -0.23
C PHE A 145 12.69 -9.61 0.43
N ASN A 146 13.95 -9.20 0.18
CA ASN A 146 15.14 -9.88 0.69
C ASN A 146 16.19 -8.93 1.28
N GLU A 147 17.07 -9.49 2.09
CA GLU A 147 18.02 -8.78 2.96
C GLU A 147 18.93 -7.81 2.18
N ASP A 148 19.40 -8.24 1.02
CA ASP A 148 20.29 -7.47 0.14
C ASP A 148 19.56 -6.46 -0.78
N GLY A 149 18.22 -6.52 -0.83
CA GLY A 149 17.39 -5.65 -1.65
C GLY A 149 17.42 -5.93 -3.16
N SER A 150 17.99 -7.05 -3.59
CA SER A 150 17.99 -7.48 -4.99
C SER A 150 16.61 -7.94 -5.48
N SER A 151 15.75 -8.37 -4.57
CA SER A 151 14.34 -8.69 -4.83
C SER A 151 13.47 -7.56 -4.29
N ALA A 152 12.89 -6.79 -5.20
CA ALA A 152 12.04 -5.66 -4.87
C ALA A 152 10.92 -5.48 -5.89
N LEU A 153 9.82 -4.92 -5.41
CA LEU A 153 8.71 -4.45 -6.23
C LEU A 153 8.67 -2.92 -6.14
N ALA A 154 8.70 -2.25 -7.28
CA ALA A 154 8.46 -0.83 -7.37
C ALA A 154 7.00 -0.60 -7.74
N MET A 155 6.20 -0.16 -6.77
CA MET A 155 4.83 0.24 -6.99
C MET A 155 4.81 1.71 -7.41
N THR A 156 4.27 2.00 -8.59
CA THR A 156 4.12 3.37 -9.08
C THR A 156 2.65 3.72 -9.18
N GLY A 157 2.29 4.87 -8.62
CA GLY A 157 0.99 5.49 -8.83
C GLY A 157 0.85 6.14 -10.21
N PHE A 158 -0.22 6.90 -10.37
CA PHE A 158 -0.49 7.73 -11.55
C PHE A 158 -0.87 9.15 -11.11
N GLN A 159 -0.86 10.07 -12.07
CA GLN A 159 -1.34 11.43 -11.84
C GLN A 159 -2.87 11.47 -12.00
N GLY A 160 -3.59 11.71 -10.93
CA GLY A 160 -5.06 11.84 -10.87
C GLY A 160 -5.49 13.00 -9.98
N ASP A 161 -4.59 13.92 -9.68
CA ASP A 161 -4.75 15.08 -8.79
C ASP A 161 -5.42 16.30 -9.46
N THR A 162 -5.59 16.25 -10.78
CA THR A 162 -6.29 17.28 -11.55
C THR A 162 -7.31 16.63 -12.48
N LEU A 163 -8.35 17.39 -12.85
CA LEU A 163 -9.33 16.93 -13.84
C LEU A 163 -8.67 16.65 -15.19
N ALA A 164 -7.67 17.44 -15.59
CA ALA A 164 -6.93 17.22 -16.82
C ALA A 164 -6.19 15.86 -16.81
N ASN A 165 -5.53 15.54 -15.70
CA ASN A 165 -4.83 14.27 -15.52
C ASN A 165 -5.80 13.07 -15.53
N LEU A 166 -7.03 13.26 -15.06
CA LEU A 166 -8.12 12.29 -15.17
C LEU A 166 -8.84 12.32 -16.53
N THR A 167 -8.40 13.13 -17.49
CA THR A 167 -9.06 13.34 -18.80
C THR A 167 -10.50 13.92 -18.71
N LEU A 168 -10.80 14.57 -17.59
CA LEU A 168 -12.07 15.21 -17.23
C LEU A 168 -12.13 16.72 -17.44
N GLY A 169 -11.04 17.37 -17.89
CA GLY A 169 -11.08 18.82 -18.16
C GLY A 169 -12.00 19.15 -19.35
N ILE A 170 -12.78 20.23 -19.24
CA ILE A 170 -13.66 20.71 -20.31
C ILE A 170 -13.37 22.20 -20.48
N VAL A 171 -13.14 22.66 -21.71
CA VAL A 171 -13.11 24.09 -22.04
C VAL A 171 -14.52 24.48 -22.50
N GLY A 172 -14.99 25.66 -22.10
CA GLY A 172 -16.36 26.15 -22.31
C GLY A 172 -16.93 26.04 -23.73
N SER A 173 -18.20 26.43 -23.87
CA SER A 173 -19.19 26.10 -24.92
C SER A 173 -18.80 26.15 -26.41
N ASN A 174 -17.56 26.50 -26.80
CA ASN A 174 -17.15 26.68 -28.20
C ASN A 174 -15.76 26.11 -28.59
N SER A 175 -15.12 25.25 -27.77
CA SER A 175 -13.79 24.71 -28.13
C SER A 175 -13.81 23.23 -28.51
N THR A 176 -13.15 22.90 -29.63
CA THR A 176 -13.07 21.56 -30.24
C THR A 176 -11.92 20.70 -29.73
N SER A 177 -11.03 21.19 -28.84
CA SER A 177 -10.08 20.34 -28.10
C SER A 177 -9.26 21.07 -27.00
N THR A 178 -8.89 20.23 -26.03
CA THR A 178 -7.79 20.32 -25.05
C THR A 178 -8.02 21.14 -23.77
N TYR A 179 -8.54 20.43 -22.77
CA TYR A 179 -8.15 20.41 -21.34
C TYR A 179 -7.29 21.60 -20.86
N SER A 180 -7.90 22.76 -20.60
CA SER A 180 -7.29 23.83 -19.81
C SER A 180 -7.88 23.82 -18.40
N THR A 181 -7.00 23.96 -17.42
CA THR A 181 -7.26 23.96 -15.98
C THR A 181 -8.48 24.77 -15.57
N GLY A 182 -9.43 24.13 -14.88
CA GLY A 182 -10.41 24.82 -14.03
C GLY A 182 -11.68 25.33 -14.70
N ASP A 183 -11.89 25.11 -16.00
CA ASP A 183 -13.15 25.49 -16.63
C ASP A 183 -14.26 24.48 -16.32
N ILE A 184 -15.19 24.99 -15.53
CA ILE A 184 -16.47 24.44 -15.08
C ILE A 184 -17.41 24.30 -16.28
N ALA A 185 -18.19 23.21 -16.34
CA ALA A 185 -19.18 23.00 -17.39
C ALA A 185 -20.15 24.19 -17.46
N ILE A 186 -20.29 24.82 -18.63
CA ILE A 186 -21.28 25.86 -18.91
C ILE A 186 -22.30 25.27 -19.89
N TRP A 187 -23.42 24.75 -19.38
CA TRP A 187 -24.47 24.13 -20.20
C TRP A 187 -25.65 25.07 -20.51
N SER A 188 -25.50 26.38 -20.26
CA SER A 188 -26.56 27.38 -20.39
C SER A 188 -26.79 27.89 -21.82
N ASN A 189 -26.08 27.37 -22.83
CA ASN A 189 -26.20 27.89 -24.20
C ASN A 189 -27.47 27.39 -24.90
N SER A 190 -28.31 28.31 -25.35
CA SER A 190 -29.51 28.02 -26.14
C SER A 190 -29.12 27.44 -27.50
N GLY A 191 -29.52 26.18 -27.76
CA GLY A 191 -29.49 25.60 -29.11
C GLY A 191 -28.35 24.61 -29.42
N THR A 192 -27.43 24.32 -28.49
CA THR A 192 -26.34 23.35 -28.70
C THR A 192 -26.16 22.42 -27.49
N THR A 193 -25.93 21.12 -27.72
CA THR A 193 -25.62 20.12 -26.69
C THR A 193 -24.13 19.81 -26.57
N THR A 194 -23.29 20.43 -27.40
CA THR A 194 -21.85 20.15 -27.55
C THR A 194 -21.09 20.10 -26.23
N GLY A 195 -21.35 21.02 -25.30
CA GLY A 195 -20.70 21.01 -23.98
C GLY A 195 -21.09 19.81 -23.10
N ILE A 196 -22.32 19.32 -23.24
CA ILE A 196 -22.82 18.13 -22.53
C ILE A 196 -22.26 16.86 -23.19
N ASP A 197 -22.27 16.81 -24.52
CA ASP A 197 -21.72 15.69 -25.29
C ASP A 197 -20.21 15.51 -25.03
N ASN A 198 -19.46 16.62 -24.95
CA ASN A 198 -18.05 16.62 -24.57
C ASN A 198 -17.85 16.12 -23.13
N ALA A 199 -18.71 16.52 -22.19
CA ALA A 199 -18.64 16.05 -20.80
C ALA A 199 -18.85 14.52 -20.71
N LEU A 200 -19.84 14.00 -21.45
CA LEU A 200 -20.11 12.57 -21.52
C LEU A 200 -18.93 11.80 -22.15
N ALA A 201 -18.33 12.33 -23.22
CA ALA A 201 -17.15 11.74 -23.85
C ALA A 201 -15.93 11.74 -22.91
N ALA A 202 -15.71 12.85 -22.19
CA ALA A 202 -14.66 12.97 -21.18
C ALA A 202 -14.84 11.96 -20.05
N ILE A 203 -16.06 11.82 -19.51
CA ILE A 203 -16.35 10.80 -18.48
C ILE A 203 -16.05 9.40 -18.98
N ASN A 204 -16.51 9.01 -20.17
CA ASN A 204 -16.26 7.66 -20.68
C ASN A 204 -14.75 7.38 -20.85
N THR A 205 -13.99 8.39 -21.27
CA THR A 205 -12.52 8.33 -21.38
C THR A 205 -11.88 8.20 -20.00
N ALA A 206 -12.28 9.03 -19.05
CA ALA A 206 -11.80 9.03 -17.67
C ALA A 206 -12.08 7.70 -16.97
N THR A 207 -13.29 7.14 -17.10
CA THR A 207 -13.62 5.83 -16.52
C THR A 207 -12.73 4.72 -17.12
N THR A 208 -12.43 4.80 -18.42
CA THR A 208 -11.54 3.82 -19.06
C THR A 208 -10.09 3.98 -18.61
N ASN A 209 -9.59 5.21 -18.51
CA ASN A 209 -8.27 5.51 -17.96
C ASN A 209 -8.17 4.99 -16.52
N LEU A 210 -9.12 5.34 -15.66
CA LEU A 210 -9.15 4.95 -14.26
C LEU A 210 -9.17 3.42 -14.08
N ARG A 211 -9.93 2.69 -14.91
CA ARG A 211 -9.90 1.21 -14.93
C ARG A 211 -8.52 0.65 -15.29
N ASN A 212 -7.84 1.26 -16.27
CA ASN A 212 -6.48 0.84 -16.64
C ASN A 212 -5.47 1.10 -15.51
N GLN A 213 -5.58 2.24 -14.83
CA GLN A 213 -4.72 2.57 -13.71
C GLN A 213 -4.97 1.71 -12.47
N ALA A 214 -6.24 1.40 -12.16
CA ALA A 214 -6.58 0.42 -11.14
C ALA A 214 -5.95 -0.94 -11.42
N LYS A 215 -6.02 -1.40 -12.69
CA LYS A 215 -5.37 -2.64 -13.10
C LYS A 215 -3.85 -2.57 -12.89
N ALA A 216 -3.20 -1.49 -13.27
CA ALA A 216 -1.76 -1.32 -13.07
C ALA A 216 -1.36 -1.38 -11.58
N ILE A 217 -2.12 -0.71 -10.70
CA ILE A 217 -1.90 -0.74 -9.25
C ILE A 217 -2.12 -2.15 -8.69
N ALA A 218 -3.14 -2.88 -9.18
CA ALA A 218 -3.45 -4.24 -8.72
C ALA A 218 -2.45 -5.30 -9.21
N THR A 219 -1.74 -5.05 -10.31
CA THR A 219 -0.74 -5.97 -10.87
C THR A 219 0.69 -5.73 -10.37
N ASN A 220 0.92 -4.64 -9.62
CA ASN A 220 2.18 -4.42 -8.90
C ASN A 220 2.25 -5.40 -7.72
#